data_AF-A0A3D5FUI7-F1
#
_entry.id   AF-A0A3D5FUI7-F1
#
_cell.length_a   1.000
_cell.length_b   1.000
_cell.length_c   1.000
_cell.angle_alpha   90.00
_cell.angle_beta   90.00
_cell.angle_gamma   90.00
#
_symmetry.space_group_name_H-M   'P 1'
#
loop_
_entity.id
_entity.type
_entity.pdbx_description
1 polymer ?
#
loop_
_entity_poly.entity_id
_entity_poly.type
_entity_poly.pdbx_seq_one_letter_code
_entity_poly.pdbx_strand_id
1 'polypeptide(L)'
;MWIVDLQTQYLGLSLRNPLVASASPLSRDVGQVRYMEDAGLAAVVVFSLFEEEIHHGELTPEHYRRPNGGDVMGYFPDHARYETGPNAYLTHIEHLKEAVDIPIIGSLNGSTPGGWTEHARQIETAGADALELNLYHLPTDPEETGDDVEDRYLDILSEVRSAVDLPVAVKLDPYFSAMANIAHRLDQAGVDGLVLFNCFYQPDIDLDRLEPYPHVVLSTPFDLRLPLRWIAILRGRVKAHLAHTGGVQSRGGHQGAHGRRPGHHDGLCSDGARHRPCPPGAVADGTVV
;
A
#
# COMPACT_ATOMS: atom_id res chain seq x y z
N MET A 1 10.85 -27.08 26.05
CA MET A 1 10.96 -26.28 24.81
C MET A 1 10.27 -24.96 25.09
N TRP A 2 11.00 -23.85 25.14
CA TRP A 2 10.39 -22.54 25.39
C TRP A 2 9.58 -22.16 24.15
N ILE A 3 8.25 -22.04 24.29
CA ILE A 3 7.41 -21.41 23.28
C ILE A 3 7.73 -19.92 23.37
N VAL A 4 8.21 -19.36 22.26
CA VAL A 4 8.38 -17.91 22.12
C VAL A 4 7.00 -17.32 21.94
N ASP A 5 6.63 -16.40 22.83
CA ASP A 5 5.44 -15.58 22.67
C ASP A 5 5.72 -14.50 21.62
N LEU A 6 4.89 -14.48 20.57
CA LEU A 6 4.98 -13.51 19.48
C LEU A 6 3.90 -12.43 19.57
N GLN A 7 3.04 -12.47 20.60
CA GLN A 7 1.98 -11.47 20.76
C GLN A 7 2.56 -10.05 20.75
N THR A 8 1.88 -9.16 20.04
CA THR A 8 2.29 -7.76 19.89
C THR A 8 1.09 -6.84 19.87
N GLN A 9 1.34 -5.54 19.95
CA GLN A 9 0.35 -4.50 19.70
C GLN A 9 0.74 -3.69 18.46
N TYR A 10 -0.24 -3.40 17.61
CA TYR A 10 -0.08 -2.55 16.44
C TYR A 10 -1.33 -1.71 16.26
N LEU A 11 -1.19 -0.38 16.07
CA LEU A 11 -2.31 0.57 16.05
C LEU A 11 -3.34 0.39 17.18
N GLY A 12 -2.90 0.05 18.40
CA GLY A 12 -3.81 -0.27 19.52
C GLY A 12 -4.52 -1.63 19.44
N LEU A 13 -4.36 -2.37 18.34
CA LEU A 13 -4.89 -3.71 18.12
C LEU A 13 -3.97 -4.76 18.76
N SER A 14 -4.58 -5.74 19.43
CA SER A 14 -3.85 -6.89 19.99
C SER A 14 -3.70 -7.98 18.93
N LEU A 15 -2.46 -8.26 18.53
CA LEU A 15 -2.15 -9.22 17.47
C LEU A 15 -1.49 -10.48 18.04
N ARG A 16 -1.90 -11.65 17.54
CA ARG A 16 -1.33 -12.95 17.96
C ARG A 16 0.14 -13.14 17.58
N ASN A 17 0.61 -12.41 16.56
CA ASN A 17 1.98 -12.33 16.10
C ASN A 17 2.15 -11.02 15.28
N PRO A 18 3.37 -10.58 14.94
CA PRO A 18 3.56 -9.31 14.24
C PRO A 18 3.19 -9.33 12.76
N LEU A 19 2.81 -10.49 12.19
CA LEU A 19 2.63 -10.69 10.76
C LEU A 19 1.31 -10.11 10.25
N VAL A 20 1.35 -9.05 9.45
CA VAL A 20 0.14 -8.41 8.87
C VAL A 20 0.21 -8.42 7.34
N ALA A 21 -0.86 -8.82 6.65
CA ALA A 21 -0.88 -8.72 5.19
C ALA A 21 -0.91 -7.25 4.75
N SER A 22 0.04 -6.82 3.93
CA SER A 22 0.03 -5.48 3.32
C SER A 22 -1.06 -5.34 2.26
N ALA A 23 -1.46 -4.09 2.01
CA ALA A 23 -2.39 -3.71 0.95
C ALA A 23 -1.93 -4.29 -0.39
N SER A 24 -2.71 -5.21 -0.93
CA SER A 24 -2.41 -5.91 -2.19
C SER A 24 -3.68 -6.49 -2.81
N PRO A 25 -3.67 -6.87 -4.10
CA PRO A 25 -4.81 -7.50 -4.75
C PRO A 25 -5.28 -8.79 -4.10
N LEU A 26 -4.43 -9.43 -3.30
CA LEU A 26 -4.77 -10.68 -2.65
C LEU A 26 -5.94 -10.51 -1.67
N SER A 27 -6.16 -9.30 -1.15
CA SER A 27 -7.28 -9.02 -0.25
C SER A 27 -8.59 -8.73 -1.00
N ARG A 28 -8.62 -8.76 -2.35
CA ARG A 28 -9.85 -8.57 -3.15
C ARG A 28 -10.81 -9.76 -3.07
N ASP A 29 -10.30 -10.93 -2.71
CA ASP A 29 -11.10 -12.14 -2.54
C ASP A 29 -11.22 -12.49 -1.06
N VAL A 30 -12.46 -12.61 -0.56
CA VAL A 30 -12.73 -12.95 0.85
C VAL A 30 -12.19 -14.34 1.20
N GLY A 31 -12.22 -15.28 0.25
CA GLY A 31 -11.66 -16.63 0.43
C GLY A 31 -10.14 -16.61 0.64
N GLN A 32 -9.43 -15.76 -0.08
CA GLN A 32 -7.99 -15.54 0.11
C GLN A 32 -7.68 -14.93 1.48
N VAL A 33 -8.48 -13.99 1.97
CA VAL A 33 -8.28 -13.41 3.30
C VAL A 33 -8.53 -14.44 4.41
N ARG A 34 -9.54 -15.30 4.28
CA ARG A 34 -9.73 -16.45 5.16
C ARG A 34 -8.53 -17.40 5.14
N TYR A 35 -8.02 -17.71 3.95
CA TYR A 35 -6.83 -18.54 3.82
C TYR A 35 -5.60 -17.91 4.49
N MET A 36 -5.43 -16.59 4.39
CA MET A 36 -4.35 -15.86 5.08
C MET A 36 -4.49 -15.92 6.62
N GLU A 37 -5.70 -15.79 7.14
CA GLU A 37 -5.99 -15.98 8.55
C GLU A 37 -5.67 -17.41 8.99
N ASP A 38 -6.14 -18.42 8.27
CA ASP A 38 -5.85 -19.83 8.56
C ASP A 38 -4.34 -20.12 8.52
N ALA A 39 -3.60 -19.44 7.63
CA ALA A 39 -2.16 -19.52 7.51
C ALA A 39 -1.38 -18.81 8.63
N GLY A 40 -2.07 -18.06 9.50
CA GLY A 40 -1.50 -17.47 10.70
C GLY A 40 -1.26 -15.96 10.66
N LEU A 41 -1.66 -15.23 9.61
CA LEU A 41 -1.56 -13.76 9.60
C LEU A 41 -2.45 -13.15 10.68
N ALA A 42 -1.97 -12.11 11.36
CA ALA A 42 -2.63 -11.55 12.52
C ALA A 42 -3.56 -10.37 12.20
N ALA A 43 -3.43 -9.76 11.02
CA ALA A 43 -4.34 -8.74 10.48
C ALA A 43 -4.16 -8.63 8.96
N VAL A 44 -5.07 -7.92 8.29
CA VAL A 44 -4.99 -7.63 6.85
C VAL A 44 -5.24 -6.15 6.59
N VAL A 45 -4.34 -5.52 5.83
CA VAL A 45 -4.59 -4.24 5.18
C VAL A 45 -5.24 -4.51 3.83
N VAL A 46 -6.42 -3.95 3.61
CA VAL A 46 -7.18 -4.12 2.37
C VAL A 46 -6.48 -3.35 1.23
N PHE A 47 -6.59 -3.80 -0.02
CA PHE A 47 -6.18 -3.02 -1.19
C PHE A 47 -6.69 -1.57 -1.09
N SER A 48 -5.89 -0.59 -1.53
CA SER A 48 -6.28 0.81 -1.36
C SER A 48 -7.50 1.17 -2.22
N LEU A 49 -8.45 1.89 -1.61
CA LEU A 49 -9.45 2.65 -2.37
C LEU A 49 -8.77 3.90 -2.93
N PHE A 50 -8.74 4.04 -4.25
CA PHE A 50 -8.22 5.22 -4.94
C PHE A 50 -9.37 6.13 -5.35
N GLU A 51 -9.35 7.37 -4.88
CA GLU A 51 -10.41 8.34 -5.17
C GLU A 51 -10.53 8.63 -6.68
N GLU A 52 -9.41 8.63 -7.41
CA GLU A 52 -9.41 8.80 -8.86
C GLU A 52 -10.20 7.70 -9.56
N GLU A 53 -10.12 6.44 -9.10
CA GLU A 53 -10.90 5.33 -9.67
C GLU A 53 -12.41 5.55 -9.48
N ILE A 54 -12.81 6.22 -8.40
CA ILE A 54 -14.20 6.59 -8.12
C ILE A 54 -14.66 7.64 -9.13
N HIS A 55 -13.92 8.74 -9.28
CA HIS A 55 -14.26 9.81 -10.23
C HIS A 55 -14.22 9.29 -11.68
N HIS A 56 -13.25 8.45 -12.04
CA HIS A 56 -13.16 7.85 -13.37
C HIS A 56 -14.35 6.95 -13.71
N GLY A 57 -14.93 6.25 -12.70
CA GLY A 57 -16.14 5.45 -12.84
C GLY A 57 -17.42 6.28 -13.04
N GLU A 58 -17.43 7.55 -12.62
CA GLU A 58 -18.57 8.47 -12.68
C GLU A 58 -18.55 9.41 -13.91
N LEU A 59 -17.39 9.58 -14.57
CA LEU A 59 -17.24 10.50 -15.70
C LEU A 59 -17.67 9.89 -17.05
N THR A 60 -18.57 10.57 -17.77
CA THR A 60 -18.89 10.26 -19.17
C THR A 60 -17.72 10.61 -20.11
N PRO A 61 -17.54 9.92 -21.26
CA PRO A 61 -16.42 10.13 -22.18
C PRO A 61 -16.19 11.58 -22.66
N GLU A 62 -17.20 12.44 -22.57
CA GLU A 62 -17.14 13.84 -22.97
C GLU A 62 -16.29 14.72 -22.03
N HIS A 63 -16.08 14.29 -20.78
CA HIS A 63 -15.34 15.05 -19.77
C HIS A 63 -13.80 14.96 -19.90
N TYR A 64 -13.29 14.06 -20.73
CA TYR A 64 -11.84 13.82 -20.89
C TYR A 64 -11.14 14.81 -21.84
N ARG A 65 -11.87 15.79 -22.39
CA ARG A 65 -11.29 16.77 -23.30
C ARG A 65 -10.78 17.99 -22.54
N ARG A 66 -9.47 18.05 -22.24
CA ARG A 66 -8.85 19.32 -21.83
C ARG A 66 -8.96 20.35 -22.98
N PRO A 67 -9.11 21.65 -22.69
CA PRO A 67 -9.11 22.71 -23.72
C PRO A 67 -7.85 22.76 -24.59
N ASN A 68 -6.74 22.16 -24.12
CA ASN A 68 -5.41 22.23 -24.74
C ASN A 68 -4.90 20.88 -25.29
N GLY A 69 -5.78 19.96 -25.66
CA GLY A 69 -5.46 18.86 -26.61
C GLY A 69 -4.48 17.77 -26.16
N GLY A 70 -4.11 17.70 -24.87
CA GLY A 70 -3.35 16.58 -24.32
C GLY A 70 -4.29 15.46 -23.87
N ASP A 71 -4.20 14.31 -24.52
CA ASP A 71 -4.94 13.10 -24.16
C ASP A 71 -4.29 12.46 -22.92
N VAL A 72 -5.00 12.41 -21.80
CA VAL A 72 -4.50 11.86 -20.53
C VAL A 72 -4.46 10.32 -20.56
N MET A 73 -5.07 9.70 -21.59
CA MET A 73 -5.19 8.25 -21.73
C MET A 73 -3.87 7.52 -21.97
N GLY A 74 -2.77 8.21 -22.27
CA GLY A 74 -1.49 7.57 -22.56
C GLY A 74 -0.65 7.19 -21.33
N TYR A 75 -0.93 7.78 -20.16
CA TYR A 75 -0.07 7.61 -18.97
C TYR A 75 -0.58 6.58 -17.97
N PHE A 76 -1.89 6.31 -17.98
CA PHE A 76 -2.51 5.33 -17.10
C PHE A 76 -2.95 4.13 -17.94
N PRO A 77 -2.58 2.89 -17.54
CA PRO A 77 -3.02 1.70 -18.27
C PRO A 77 -4.54 1.70 -18.38
N ASP A 78 -5.05 1.26 -19.52
CA ASP A 78 -6.48 1.12 -19.84
C ASP A 78 -7.16 0.38 -18.67
N HIS A 79 -7.82 1.14 -17.77
CA HIS A 79 -8.48 0.59 -16.60
C HIS A 79 -9.66 -0.24 -17.11
N ALA A 80 -9.43 -1.54 -17.30
CA ALA A 80 -10.50 -2.49 -17.53
C ALA A 80 -11.54 -2.23 -16.44
N ARG A 81 -12.73 -1.76 -16.83
CA ARG A 81 -13.83 -1.36 -15.96
C ARG A 81 -14.00 -2.36 -14.81
N TYR A 82 -13.35 -2.09 -13.70
CA TYR A 82 -13.54 -2.82 -12.47
C TYR A 82 -14.71 -2.14 -11.78
N GLU A 83 -15.66 -2.91 -11.25
CA GLU A 83 -16.76 -2.41 -10.43
C GLU A 83 -16.23 -2.00 -9.04
N THR A 84 -15.21 -1.16 -8.99
CA THR A 84 -14.55 -0.64 -7.79
C THR A 84 -15.02 0.78 -7.52
N GLY A 85 -16.33 0.93 -7.37
CA GLY A 85 -16.88 2.15 -6.77
C GLY A 85 -16.68 2.13 -5.24
N PRO A 86 -16.82 3.28 -4.56
CA PRO A 86 -16.68 3.36 -3.10
C PRO A 86 -17.61 2.36 -2.40
N ASN A 87 -18.85 2.21 -2.88
CA ASN A 87 -19.80 1.26 -2.31
C ASN A 87 -19.31 -0.20 -2.38
N ALA A 88 -18.70 -0.63 -3.48
CA ALA A 88 -18.20 -1.99 -3.61
C ALA A 88 -17.04 -2.26 -2.65
N TYR A 89 -16.17 -1.27 -2.45
CA TYR A 89 -15.09 -1.33 -1.47
C TYR A 89 -15.60 -1.43 -0.03
N LEU A 90 -16.59 -0.60 0.33
CA LEU A 90 -17.20 -0.58 1.66
C LEU A 90 -17.91 -1.89 1.97
N THR A 91 -18.75 -2.38 1.05
CA THR A 91 -19.40 -3.70 1.17
C THR A 91 -18.37 -4.83 1.24
N HIS A 92 -17.22 -4.70 0.58
CA HIS A 92 -16.14 -5.68 0.69
C HIS A 92 -15.52 -5.69 2.10
N ILE A 93 -15.30 -4.53 2.73
CA ILE A 93 -14.87 -4.45 4.13
C ILE A 93 -15.88 -5.13 5.05
N GLU A 94 -17.17 -4.85 4.88
CA GLU A 94 -18.25 -5.49 5.65
C GLU A 94 -18.17 -7.02 5.54
N HIS A 95 -18.07 -7.55 4.31
CA HIS A 95 -17.93 -8.98 4.08
C HIS A 95 -16.65 -9.57 4.69
N LEU A 96 -15.53 -8.85 4.69
CA LEU A 96 -14.30 -9.29 5.35
C LEU A 96 -14.50 -9.36 6.86
N LYS A 97 -15.11 -8.34 7.47
CA LYS A 97 -15.41 -8.31 8.92
C LYS A 97 -16.34 -9.43 9.36
N GLU A 98 -17.24 -9.89 8.50
CA GLU A 98 -18.08 -11.06 8.76
C GLU A 98 -17.34 -12.40 8.55
N ALA A 99 -16.27 -12.39 7.77
CA ALA A 99 -15.64 -13.61 7.26
C ALA A 99 -14.43 -14.08 8.05
N VAL A 100 -13.76 -13.20 8.79
CA VAL A 100 -12.53 -13.46 9.56
C VAL A 100 -12.58 -12.81 10.94
N ASP A 101 -11.82 -13.36 11.89
CA ASP A 101 -11.70 -12.85 13.27
C ASP A 101 -10.53 -11.86 13.43
N ILE A 102 -9.55 -11.91 12.52
CA ILE A 102 -8.42 -10.98 12.53
C ILE A 102 -8.82 -9.54 12.13
N PRO A 103 -8.14 -8.50 12.66
CA PRO A 103 -8.42 -7.12 12.31
C PRO A 103 -8.27 -6.82 10.81
N ILE A 104 -9.15 -5.95 10.31
CA ILE A 104 -9.18 -5.44 8.94
C ILE A 104 -8.84 -3.95 8.97
N ILE A 105 -7.77 -3.58 8.26
CA ILE A 105 -7.28 -2.20 8.16
C ILE A 105 -7.66 -1.67 6.78
N GLY A 106 -8.47 -0.62 6.74
CA GLY A 106 -8.88 0.01 5.47
C GLY A 106 -7.75 0.87 4.91
N SER A 107 -7.30 0.59 3.69
CA SER A 107 -6.30 1.43 3.01
C SER A 107 -7.00 2.46 2.13
N LEU A 108 -6.58 3.72 2.23
CA LEU A 108 -7.17 4.84 1.50
C LEU A 108 -6.07 5.63 0.78
N ASN A 109 -6.34 5.96 -0.48
CA ASN A 109 -5.59 6.89 -1.28
C ASN A 109 -6.56 7.93 -1.86
N GLY A 110 -6.69 9.06 -1.16
CA GLY A 110 -7.46 10.21 -1.64
C GLY A 110 -6.60 11.17 -2.46
N SER A 111 -7.25 11.97 -3.30
CA SER A 111 -6.59 12.92 -4.20
C SER A 111 -7.24 14.30 -4.20
N THR A 112 -8.42 14.48 -3.61
CA THR A 112 -9.09 15.78 -3.52
C THR A 112 -9.24 16.29 -2.09
N PRO A 113 -9.35 17.62 -1.90
CA PRO A 113 -9.75 18.19 -0.62
C PRO A 113 -11.11 17.64 -0.18
N GLY A 114 -11.18 17.09 1.03
CA GLY A 114 -12.41 16.51 1.61
C GLY A 114 -12.66 15.04 1.26
N GLY A 115 -12.20 14.54 0.11
CA GLY A 115 -12.35 13.13 -0.29
C GLY A 115 -11.74 12.15 0.72
N TRP A 116 -10.58 12.53 1.28
CA TRP A 116 -9.95 11.81 2.39
C TRP A 116 -10.89 11.64 3.60
N THR A 117 -11.55 12.71 4.03
CA THR A 117 -12.39 12.68 5.23
C THR A 117 -13.70 11.95 5.02
N GLU A 118 -14.31 12.06 3.84
CA GLU A 118 -15.56 11.38 3.52
C GLU A 118 -15.34 9.86 3.45
N HIS A 119 -14.34 9.42 2.69
CA HIS A 119 -14.04 8.00 2.57
C HIS A 119 -13.53 7.40 3.87
N ALA A 120 -12.75 8.14 4.67
CA ALA A 120 -12.34 7.67 5.99
C ALA A 120 -13.55 7.33 6.89
N ARG A 121 -14.57 8.21 6.95
CA ARG A 121 -15.81 7.97 7.72
C ARG A 121 -16.61 6.79 7.19
N GLN A 122 -16.67 6.65 5.87
CA GLN A 122 -17.36 5.52 5.25
C GLN A 122 -16.66 4.20 5.58
N ILE A 123 -15.33 4.15 5.51
CA ILE A 123 -14.52 2.98 5.86
C ILE A 123 -14.67 2.62 7.34
N GLU A 124 -14.70 3.61 8.23
CA GLU A 124 -15.02 3.41 9.65
C GLU A 124 -16.42 2.85 9.84
N THR A 125 -17.42 3.39 9.14
CA THR A 125 -18.81 2.91 9.20
C THR A 125 -18.95 1.47 8.70
N ALA A 126 -18.17 1.08 7.68
CA ALA A 126 -18.10 -0.29 7.17
C ALA A 126 -17.45 -1.28 8.17
N GLY A 127 -16.86 -0.78 9.25
CA GLY A 127 -16.36 -1.60 10.36
C GLY A 127 -14.87 -1.92 10.32
N ALA A 128 -14.06 -1.16 9.58
CA ALA A 128 -12.61 -1.28 9.65
C ALA A 128 -12.10 -1.02 11.09
N ASP A 129 -11.04 -1.73 11.50
CA ASP A 129 -10.47 -1.61 12.85
C ASP A 129 -9.39 -0.54 12.95
N ALA A 130 -8.82 -0.13 11.82
CA ALA A 130 -7.87 0.97 11.68
C ALA A 130 -7.83 1.48 10.23
N LEU A 131 -7.17 2.62 10.00
CA LEU A 131 -6.90 3.17 8.67
C LEU A 131 -5.41 3.17 8.33
N GLU A 132 -5.10 2.89 7.07
CA GLU A 132 -3.79 3.17 6.48
C GLU A 132 -3.95 4.22 5.36
N LEU A 133 -3.38 5.40 5.59
CA LEU A 133 -3.29 6.45 4.57
C LEU A 133 -2.11 6.14 3.68
N ASN A 134 -2.42 5.59 2.50
CA ASN A 134 -1.47 5.36 1.45
C ASN A 134 -1.28 6.68 0.69
N LEU A 135 -0.39 7.54 1.17
CA LEU A 135 -0.16 8.86 0.57
C LEU A 135 0.72 8.70 -0.68
N TYR A 136 0.08 8.59 -1.84
CA TYR A 136 0.78 8.50 -3.12
C TYR A 136 0.83 9.89 -3.76
N HIS A 137 1.83 10.70 -3.39
CA HIS A 137 2.07 12.00 -4.02
C HIS A 137 3.43 12.02 -4.70
N LEU A 138 3.43 12.18 -6.03
CA LEU A 138 4.64 12.37 -6.81
C LEU A 138 4.80 13.86 -7.14
N PRO A 139 5.68 14.61 -6.44
CA PRO A 139 5.87 16.04 -6.69
C PRO A 139 6.61 16.27 -8.01
N THR A 140 5.86 16.37 -9.11
CA THR A 140 6.43 16.60 -10.45
C THR A 140 6.53 18.08 -10.83
N ASP A 141 5.89 18.97 -10.06
CA ASP A 141 5.97 20.41 -10.26
C ASP A 141 7.31 20.91 -9.69
N PRO A 142 8.21 21.49 -10.51
CA PRO A 142 9.50 21.99 -10.03
C PRO A 142 9.40 23.15 -9.05
N GLU A 143 8.25 23.83 -8.96
CA GLU A 143 8.01 24.92 -8.01
C GLU A 143 7.46 24.42 -6.66
N GLU A 144 7.05 23.15 -6.56
CA GLU A 144 6.61 22.54 -5.30
C GLU A 144 7.83 22.24 -4.42
N THR A 145 7.87 22.85 -3.23
CA THR A 145 9.00 22.67 -2.30
C THR A 145 8.85 21.40 -1.47
N GLY A 146 9.95 20.95 -0.87
CA GLY A 146 9.91 19.84 0.09
C GLY A 146 9.01 20.14 1.30
N ASP A 147 8.97 21.39 1.76
CA ASP A 147 8.11 21.81 2.86
C ASP A 147 6.63 21.72 2.44
N ASP A 148 6.28 22.13 1.21
CA ASP A 148 4.90 22.01 0.69
C ASP A 148 4.44 20.54 0.64
N VAL A 149 5.33 19.63 0.23
CA VAL A 149 5.06 18.18 0.22
C VAL A 149 4.86 17.66 1.65
N GLU A 150 5.74 18.01 2.57
CA GLU A 150 5.66 17.57 3.97
C GLU A 150 4.43 18.13 4.69
N ASP A 151 4.09 19.39 4.46
CA ASP A 151 2.92 20.06 5.04
C ASP A 151 1.62 19.41 4.57
N ARG A 152 1.54 19.02 3.28
CA ARG A 152 0.39 18.26 2.77
C ARG A 152 0.15 16.96 3.52
N TYR A 153 1.21 16.21 3.86
CA TYR A 153 1.07 14.97 4.61
C TYR A 153 0.49 15.22 6.01
N LEU A 154 0.91 16.31 6.66
CA LEU A 154 0.41 16.71 7.97
C LEU A 154 -1.03 17.18 7.92
N ASP A 155 -1.39 17.95 6.90
CA ASP A 155 -2.76 18.44 6.69
C ASP A 155 -3.73 17.26 6.47
N ILE A 156 -3.40 16.32 5.58
CA ILE A 156 -4.21 15.12 5.34
C ILE A 156 -4.37 14.30 6.62
N LEU A 157 -3.27 14.06 7.36
CA LEU A 157 -3.33 13.34 8.63
C LEU A 157 -4.26 14.06 9.64
N SER A 158 -4.12 15.38 9.76
CA SER A 158 -4.94 16.19 10.68
C SER A 158 -6.41 16.15 10.30
N GLU A 159 -6.72 16.30 9.01
CA GLU A 159 -8.09 16.24 8.49
C GLU A 159 -8.73 14.87 8.75
N VAL A 160 -8.06 13.77 8.41
CA VAL A 160 -8.58 12.42 8.64
C VAL A 160 -8.76 12.12 10.12
N ARG A 161 -7.77 12.43 10.97
CA ARG A 161 -7.88 12.21 12.42
C ARG A 161 -9.02 13.01 13.06
N SER A 162 -9.37 14.16 12.49
CA SER A 162 -10.51 14.95 12.96
C SER A 162 -11.86 14.35 12.54
N ALA A 163 -11.86 13.42 11.59
CA ALA A 163 -13.05 12.87 10.96
C ALA A 163 -13.47 11.49 11.49
N VAL A 164 -12.54 10.72 12.06
CA VAL A 164 -12.74 9.33 12.53
C VAL A 164 -12.11 9.10 13.92
N ASP A 165 -12.60 8.10 14.64
CA ASP A 165 -12.05 7.65 15.92
C ASP A 165 -11.06 6.48 15.75
N LEU A 166 -10.95 5.93 14.54
CA LEU A 166 -10.01 4.85 14.22
C LEU A 166 -8.53 5.26 14.39
N PRO A 167 -7.67 4.32 14.84
CA PRO A 167 -6.22 4.47 14.73
C PRO A 167 -5.79 4.70 13.28
N VAL A 168 -4.88 5.64 13.05
CA VAL A 168 -4.43 6.03 11.70
C VAL A 168 -2.94 5.78 11.52
N ALA A 169 -2.60 4.97 10.53
CA ALA A 169 -1.24 4.80 10.03
C ALA A 169 -1.03 5.63 8.75
N VAL A 170 0.21 6.09 8.53
CA VAL A 170 0.63 6.71 7.26
C VAL A 170 1.69 5.84 6.60
N LYS A 171 1.43 5.43 5.36
CA LYS A 171 2.40 4.71 4.53
C LYS A 171 3.22 5.72 3.74
N LEU A 172 4.54 5.65 3.93
CA LEU A 172 5.48 6.66 3.49
C LEU A 172 6.33 6.18 2.33
N ASP A 173 6.87 7.15 1.60
CA ASP A 173 7.87 6.95 0.56
C ASP A 173 9.29 7.17 1.09
N PRO A 174 10.32 6.54 0.48
CA PRO A 174 11.69 6.65 0.97
C PRO A 174 12.42 7.92 0.49
N TYR A 175 11.73 8.85 -0.20
CA TYR A 175 12.35 9.94 -0.96
C TYR A 175 12.39 11.30 -0.25
N PHE A 176 11.97 11.37 1.01
CA PHE A 176 12.10 12.58 1.81
C PHE A 176 13.57 12.93 2.05
N SER A 177 13.94 14.19 1.79
CA SER A 177 15.29 14.71 2.06
C SER A 177 15.69 14.55 3.54
N ALA A 178 14.70 14.68 4.44
CA ALA A 178 14.85 14.55 5.88
C ALA A 178 13.84 13.55 6.47
N MET A 179 13.89 12.29 6.05
CA MET A 179 12.99 11.22 6.50
C MET A 179 12.79 11.13 8.04
N ALA A 180 13.86 11.31 8.83
CA ALA A 180 13.73 11.31 10.30
C ALA A 180 12.92 12.52 10.83
N ASN A 181 12.98 13.66 10.13
CA ASN A 181 12.26 14.87 10.50
C ASN A 181 10.76 14.70 10.22
N ILE A 182 10.38 14.34 9.00
CA ILE A 182 8.95 14.13 8.66
C ILE A 182 8.31 13.03 9.52
N ALA A 183 9.01 11.93 9.80
CA ALA A 183 8.54 10.90 10.72
C ALA A 183 8.25 11.46 12.13
N HIS A 184 9.11 12.36 12.63
CA HIS A 184 8.90 13.02 13.92
C HIS A 184 7.76 14.05 13.88
N ARG A 185 7.61 14.79 12.78
CA ARG A 185 6.50 15.74 12.59
C ARG A 185 5.14 15.02 12.56
N LEU A 186 5.05 13.89 11.85
CA LEU A 186 3.85 13.05 11.82
C LEU A 186 3.53 12.46 13.21
N ASP A 187 4.54 12.01 13.95
CA ASP A 187 4.41 11.56 15.34
C ASP A 187 3.88 12.68 16.27
N GLN A 188 4.39 13.90 16.11
CA GLN A 188 3.90 15.07 16.86
C GLN A 188 2.48 15.47 16.48
N ALA A 189 2.09 15.30 15.21
CA ALA A 189 0.72 15.46 14.72
C ALA A 189 -0.20 14.32 15.17
N GLY A 190 0.34 13.27 15.81
CA GLY A 190 -0.40 12.24 16.50
C GLY A 190 -0.65 10.97 15.71
N VAL A 191 0.06 10.71 14.61
CA VAL A 191 -0.08 9.44 13.86
C VAL A 191 0.13 8.23 14.78
N ASP A 192 -0.69 7.18 14.62
CA ASP A 192 -0.60 5.97 15.44
C ASP A 192 0.44 4.97 14.90
N GLY A 193 0.71 5.02 13.59
CA GLY A 193 1.74 4.21 12.97
C GLY A 193 2.35 4.78 11.70
N LEU A 194 3.58 4.38 11.40
CA LEU A 194 4.30 4.69 10.17
C LEU A 194 4.65 3.38 9.46
N VAL A 195 4.27 3.27 8.18
CA VAL A 195 4.52 2.09 7.34
C VAL A 195 5.60 2.41 6.31
N LEU A 196 6.71 1.69 6.35
CA LEU A 196 7.94 1.99 5.59
C LEU A 196 8.30 0.84 4.63
N PHE A 197 8.33 0.97 3.32
CA PHE A 197 7.88 2.08 2.50
C PHE A 197 6.95 1.56 1.43
N ASN A 198 6.20 2.46 0.82
CA ASN A 198 5.47 2.16 -0.38
C ASN A 198 6.38 1.70 -1.53
N CYS A 199 5.84 0.84 -2.40
CA CYS A 199 6.54 0.37 -3.59
C CYS A 199 6.00 1.13 -4.81
N PHE A 200 6.75 2.11 -5.29
CA PHE A 200 6.38 2.86 -6.49
C PHE A 200 6.32 1.97 -7.71
N TYR A 201 5.30 2.23 -8.52
CA TYR A 201 5.25 1.72 -9.87
C TYR A 201 6.31 2.41 -10.73
N GLN A 202 7.23 1.61 -11.26
CA GLN A 202 8.32 2.07 -12.12
C GLN A 202 8.10 1.44 -13.50
N PRO A 203 7.50 2.18 -14.45
CA PRO A 203 7.32 1.66 -15.80
C PRO A 203 8.68 1.45 -16.46
N ASP A 204 8.74 0.47 -17.34
CA ASP A 204 9.91 0.24 -18.18
C ASP A 204 9.57 0.66 -19.63
N ILE A 205 10.59 0.75 -20.49
CA ILE A 205 10.43 1.15 -21.89
C ILE A 205 10.67 -0.08 -22.77
N ASP A 206 9.66 -0.42 -23.57
CA ASP A 206 9.79 -1.45 -24.59
C ASP A 206 10.64 -0.86 -25.72
N LEU A 207 11.87 -1.34 -25.87
CA LEU A 207 12.80 -0.82 -26.86
C LEU A 207 12.44 -1.21 -28.30
N ASP A 208 11.67 -2.28 -28.49
CA ASP A 208 11.21 -2.73 -29.81
C ASP A 208 10.01 -1.89 -30.27
N ARG A 209 9.11 -1.56 -29.33
CA ARG A 209 7.91 -0.76 -29.59
C ARG A 209 8.10 0.74 -29.42
N LEU A 210 9.17 1.16 -28.73
CA LEU A 210 9.43 2.53 -28.30
C LEU A 210 8.27 3.12 -27.46
N GLU A 211 7.63 2.27 -26.66
CA GLU A 211 6.47 2.60 -25.84
C GLU A 211 6.77 2.28 -24.36
N PRO A 212 6.30 3.08 -23.40
CA PRO A 212 6.26 2.65 -22.00
C PRO A 212 5.40 1.39 -21.87
N TYR A 213 5.86 0.38 -21.14
CA TYR A 213 5.05 -0.80 -20.84
C TYR A 213 4.93 -1.03 -19.34
N PRO A 214 3.77 -1.55 -18.89
CA PRO A 214 3.57 -1.84 -17.50
C PRO A 214 4.37 -3.03 -17.05
N HIS A 215 5.32 -2.79 -16.14
CA HIS A 215 6.15 -3.82 -15.53
C HIS A 215 6.01 -3.75 -14.01
N VAL A 216 5.27 -4.72 -13.45
CA VAL A 216 5.13 -4.87 -12.00
C VAL A 216 6.28 -5.75 -11.51
N VAL A 217 7.21 -5.16 -10.76
CA VAL A 217 8.30 -5.89 -10.12
C VAL A 217 7.88 -6.25 -8.71
N LEU A 218 7.82 -7.55 -8.40
CA LEU A 218 7.57 -8.02 -7.04
C LEU A 218 8.77 -7.75 -6.15
N SER A 219 8.51 -7.42 -4.89
CA SER A 219 9.57 -7.19 -3.91
C SER A 219 10.46 -8.42 -3.70
N THR A 220 11.72 -8.16 -3.43
CA THR A 220 12.78 -9.13 -3.18
C THR A 220 13.26 -9.03 -1.73
N PRO A 221 13.96 -10.04 -1.19
CA PRO A 221 14.53 -9.94 0.15
C PRO A 221 15.51 -8.78 0.35
N PHE A 222 16.01 -8.18 -0.74
CA PHE A 222 16.89 -7.02 -0.67
C PHE A 222 16.15 -5.76 -0.22
N ASP A 223 14.85 -5.65 -0.57
CA ASP A 223 14.02 -4.49 -0.29
C ASP A 223 13.79 -4.28 1.21
N LEU A 224 13.95 -5.33 2.03
CA LEU A 224 13.94 -5.26 3.49
C LEU A 224 14.99 -4.32 4.09
N ARG A 225 16.12 -4.13 3.41
CA ARG A 225 17.28 -3.48 4.01
C ARG A 225 17.01 -2.01 4.33
N LEU A 226 16.26 -1.32 3.47
CA LEU A 226 16.00 0.10 3.60
C LEU A 226 14.97 0.38 4.72
N PRO A 227 13.78 -0.25 4.75
CA PRO A 227 12.86 -0.12 5.87
C PRO A 227 13.47 -0.52 7.21
N LEU A 228 14.18 -1.66 7.30
CA LEU A 228 14.79 -2.09 8.57
C LEU A 228 15.82 -1.07 9.09
N ARG A 229 16.57 -0.43 8.18
CA ARG A 229 17.49 0.65 8.55
C ARG A 229 16.75 1.83 9.16
N TRP A 230 15.63 2.25 8.56
CA TRP A 230 14.83 3.37 9.06
C TRP A 230 14.08 3.04 10.35
N ILE A 231 13.52 1.84 10.47
CA ILE A 231 12.95 1.34 11.74
C ILE A 231 14.01 1.42 12.84
N ALA A 232 15.24 0.94 12.59
CA ALA A 232 16.31 1.00 13.57
C ALA A 232 16.71 2.44 13.97
N ILE A 233 16.62 3.40 13.04
CA ILE A 233 16.91 4.81 13.30
C ILE A 233 15.78 5.48 14.11
N LEU A 234 14.53 5.19 13.77
CA LEU A 234 13.34 5.83 14.34
C LEU A 234 12.91 5.21 15.67
N ARG A 235 13.24 3.93 15.91
CA ARG A 235 12.87 3.22 17.14
C ARG A 235 13.36 3.99 18.38
N GLY A 236 12.41 4.34 19.25
CA GLY A 236 12.67 5.10 20.48
C GLY A 236 12.83 6.61 20.27
N ARG A 237 12.63 7.12 19.05
CA ARG A 237 12.61 8.56 18.71
C ARG A 237 11.23 9.06 18.31
N VAL A 238 10.34 8.15 17.93
CA VAL A 238 8.91 8.39 17.70
C VAL A 238 8.10 7.46 18.62
N LYS A 239 6.88 7.87 18.94
CA LYS A 239 5.92 7.07 19.72
C LYS A 239 5.07 6.17 18.82
N ALA A 240 4.81 6.60 17.60
CA ALA A 240 4.10 5.86 16.57
C ALA A 240 4.69 4.46 16.39
N HIS A 241 3.80 3.48 16.17
CA HIS A 241 4.20 2.13 15.82
C HIS A 241 4.89 2.12 14.46
N LEU A 242 5.89 1.25 14.29
CA LEU A 242 6.68 1.17 13.07
C LEU A 242 6.43 -0.17 12.39
N ALA A 243 5.97 -0.12 11.15
CA ALA A 243 5.73 -1.25 10.27
C ALA A 243 6.65 -1.14 9.05
N HIS A 244 7.02 -2.27 8.43
CA HIS A 244 7.65 -2.25 7.13
C HIS A 244 6.91 -3.08 6.09
N THR A 245 7.06 -2.69 4.84
CA THR A 245 6.57 -3.40 3.65
C THR A 245 7.73 -3.71 2.71
N GLY A 246 7.54 -4.68 1.82
CA GLY A 246 8.58 -5.19 0.92
C GLY A 246 9.53 -6.24 1.52
N GLY A 247 9.78 -7.29 0.76
CA GLY A 247 10.91 -8.21 0.93
C GLY A 247 10.80 -9.29 2.02
N VAL A 248 9.70 -9.39 2.75
CA VAL A 248 9.45 -10.52 3.66
C VAL A 248 9.04 -11.76 2.87
N GLN A 249 9.96 -12.70 2.74
CA GLN A 249 9.72 -13.96 2.00
C GLN A 249 9.98 -15.22 2.85
N SER A 250 10.66 -15.10 3.99
CA SER A 250 10.93 -16.25 4.87
C SER A 250 11.15 -15.83 6.32
N ARG A 251 11.06 -16.79 7.23
CA ARG A 251 11.16 -16.63 8.70
C ARG A 251 12.49 -16.05 9.20
N GLY A 252 13.50 -15.87 8.35
CA GLY A 252 14.78 -15.28 8.71
C GLY A 252 15.21 -14.19 7.73
N GLY A 253 15.28 -12.94 8.19
CA GLY A 253 15.86 -11.81 7.45
C GLY A 253 17.37 -11.91 7.21
N HIS A 254 17.95 -13.11 7.22
CA HIS A 254 19.34 -13.37 6.85
C HIS A 254 19.39 -14.27 5.62
N GLN A 255 19.55 -13.65 4.46
CA GLN A 255 20.23 -14.29 3.34
C GLN A 255 21.52 -13.52 3.12
N GLY A 256 22.61 -14.08 3.65
CA GLY A 256 23.96 -13.60 3.37
C GLY A 256 24.19 -13.60 1.86
N ALA A 257 24.90 -12.57 1.40
CA ALA A 257 25.42 -12.49 0.06
C ALA A 257 26.22 -13.78 -0.27
N HIS A 258 25.61 -14.68 -1.02
CA HIS A 258 26.33 -15.69 -1.77
C HIS A 258 26.13 -15.37 -3.24
N GLY A 259 27.14 -14.69 -3.78
CA GLY A 259 27.21 -14.36 -5.18
C GLY A 259 27.05 -15.61 -6.04
N ARG A 260 26.17 -15.51 -7.03
CA ARG A 260 26.33 -16.23 -8.28
C ARG A 260 26.48 -15.20 -9.39
N ARG A 261 27.60 -15.33 -10.11
CA ARG A 261 27.96 -14.55 -11.29
C ARG A 261 26.87 -14.66 -12.36
N PRO A 262 26.75 -13.66 -13.26
CA PRO A 262 25.85 -13.74 -14.41
C PRO A 262 26.42 -14.72 -15.45
N GLY A 263 25.56 -15.56 -16.01
CA GLY A 263 25.88 -16.41 -17.17
C GLY A 263 25.51 -17.87 -16.98
N HIS A 264 24.31 -18.24 -17.42
CA HIS A 264 24.12 -19.29 -18.43
C HIS A 264 22.63 -19.44 -18.75
N HIS A 265 22.29 -19.20 -20.02
CA HIS A 265 21.18 -19.86 -20.67
C HIS A 265 21.36 -21.38 -20.56
N ASP A 266 20.31 -22.09 -20.15
CA ASP A 266 19.78 -23.30 -20.80
C ASP A 266 18.79 -24.01 -19.86
N GLY A 267 17.65 -24.46 -20.40
CA GLY A 267 16.77 -25.41 -19.73
C GLY A 267 15.27 -25.15 -19.88
N LEU A 268 14.76 -25.31 -21.11
CA LEU A 268 13.34 -25.55 -21.38
C LEU A 268 12.81 -26.73 -20.54
N CYS A 269 11.63 -26.54 -19.94
CA CYS A 269 10.62 -27.61 -19.85
C CYS A 269 9.25 -26.96 -20.04
N SER A 270 8.78 -27.06 -21.27
CA SER A 270 7.40 -26.87 -21.69
C SER A 270 6.51 -27.96 -21.09
N ASP A 271 5.40 -27.58 -20.49
CA ASP A 271 4.16 -28.32 -20.70
C ASP A 271 2.95 -27.39 -20.63
N GLY A 272 2.04 -27.60 -21.59
CA GLY A 272 1.01 -26.65 -21.96
C GLY A 272 -0.13 -26.56 -20.96
N ALA A 273 -0.32 -25.37 -20.40
CA ALA A 273 -1.62 -24.88 -19.98
C ALA A 273 -1.64 -23.38 -20.23
N ARG A 274 -2.67 -22.89 -20.92
CA ARG A 274 -2.82 -21.50 -21.36
C ARG A 274 -2.67 -20.56 -20.15
N HIS A 275 -1.53 -19.87 -20.06
CA HIS A 275 -1.35 -18.80 -19.10
C HIS A 275 -2.31 -17.67 -19.47
N ARG A 276 -3.38 -17.52 -18.69
CA ARG A 276 -4.16 -16.29 -18.69
C ARG A 276 -3.32 -15.21 -18.00
N PRO A 277 -3.17 -14.01 -18.58
CA PRO A 277 -2.50 -12.92 -17.90
C PRO A 277 -3.25 -12.57 -16.60
N CYS A 278 -2.51 -12.33 -15.53
CA CYS A 278 -3.06 -11.76 -14.31
C CYS A 278 -3.57 -10.33 -14.63
N PRO A 279 -4.75 -9.90 -14.17
CA PRO A 279 -5.28 -8.57 -14.52
C PRO A 279 -4.43 -7.45 -13.88
N PRO A 280 -4.19 -6.34 -14.60
CA PRO A 280 -3.43 -5.20 -14.11
C PRO A 280 -4.31 -4.37 -13.15
N GLY A 281 -3.79 -4.27 -11.93
CA GLY A 281 -4.34 -3.59 -10.74
C GLY A 281 -3.53 -4.00 -9.50
N ALA A 282 -2.31 -4.51 -9.72
CA ALA A 282 -1.49 -5.12 -8.70
C ALA A 282 -0.49 -4.12 -8.14
N VAL A 283 -0.88 -3.48 -7.05
CA VAL A 283 0.10 -2.95 -6.10
C VAL A 283 0.99 -4.12 -5.69
N ALA A 284 2.28 -3.98 -5.96
CA ALA A 284 3.31 -5.02 -5.94
C ALA A 284 3.72 -5.44 -4.52
N ASP A 285 2.77 -5.56 -3.60
CA ASP A 285 3.13 -5.72 -2.19
C ASP A 285 2.24 -6.72 -1.46
N GLY A 286 2.28 -7.97 -1.93
CA GLY A 286 1.94 -9.12 -1.09
C GLY A 286 3.05 -9.36 -0.06
N THR A 287 3.28 -8.39 0.83
CA THR A 287 4.29 -8.52 1.89
C THR A 287 3.62 -8.56 3.25
N VAL A 288 4.09 -9.47 4.09
CA VAL A 288 3.72 -9.60 5.49
C VAL A 288 4.57 -8.62 6.30
N VAL A 289 3.96 -7.61 6.92
CA VAL A 289 4.59 -6.66 7.88
C VAL A 289 5.06 -7.41 9.12
#